data_AF-A0ABD5XA21-F1
#
_entry.id   AF-A0ABD5XA21-F1
#
_cell.length_a   1.000
_cell.length_b   1.000
_cell.length_c   1.000
_cell.angle_alpha   90.00
_cell.angle_beta   90.00
_cell.angle_gamma   90.00
#
_symmetry.space_group_name_H-M   'P 1'
#
loop_
_entity.id
_entity.type
_entity.pdbx_description
1 polymer ?
#
loop_
_entity_poly.entity_id
_entity_poly.type
_entity_poly.pdbx_seq_one_letter_code
_entity_poly.pdbx_strand_id
1 'polypeptide(L)'
;MSRGLGVIEPIQSTIPDWLGVLVAVITQLGDGWFLLALLGGLYVTQRESQTGIVLVGGVLACGVGAYSTLKQLFARPRPTASLLDPTTLPEMIAPLYEFTAHASGYGFPSGHATMATVAYLGLATVLDSGSRRQRFLGAGIIVVLVAFSRVALGVHFLVDVIAGMGLGLTLLAFAFHGIPRLSLPSETTVLTTAVLLSAVWVGISHGHSESLFLLCGSVLALGAWVVDKPQSN
;
A
#
# COMPACT_ATOMS: atom_id res chain seq x y z
N MET A 1 -12.67 20.12 15.78
CA MET A 1 -11.77 20.49 14.66
C MET A 1 -11.71 19.32 13.69
N SER A 2 -12.19 19.48 12.47
CA SER A 2 -12.12 18.41 11.46
C SER A 2 -10.66 18.22 11.01
N ARG A 3 -10.24 16.96 10.83
CA ARG A 3 -8.87 16.61 10.39
C ARG A 3 -8.56 17.00 8.94
N GLY A 4 -9.53 17.56 8.23
CA GLY A 4 -9.45 17.78 6.78
C GLY A 4 -8.77 19.04 6.30
N LEU A 5 -8.28 19.90 7.20
CA LEU A 5 -7.59 21.15 6.87
C LEU A 5 -8.33 22.03 5.82
N GLY A 6 -9.61 21.78 5.55
CA GLY A 6 -10.40 22.45 4.50
C GLY A 6 -9.93 22.19 3.06
N VAL A 7 -9.09 21.18 2.80
CA VAL A 7 -8.44 21.03 1.47
C VAL A 7 -9.31 20.25 0.46
N ILE A 8 -10.28 19.47 0.94
CA ILE A 8 -11.10 18.59 0.08
C ILE A 8 -12.01 19.44 -0.82
N GLU A 9 -12.89 20.28 -0.26
CA GLU A 9 -13.88 21.06 -1.04
C GLU A 9 -13.27 21.94 -2.16
N PRO A 10 -12.15 22.66 -1.95
CA PRO A 10 -11.51 23.43 -3.02
C PRO A 10 -10.97 22.56 -4.16
N ILE A 11 -10.42 21.38 -3.83
CA ILE A 11 -9.94 20.44 -4.84
C ILE A 11 -11.15 19.90 -5.62
N GLN A 12 -12.20 19.49 -4.93
CA GLN A 12 -13.37 18.86 -5.54
C GLN A 12 -14.11 19.81 -6.49
N SER A 13 -14.28 21.07 -6.09
CA SER A 13 -14.93 22.10 -6.92
C SER A 13 -14.16 22.47 -8.20
N THR A 14 -12.87 22.11 -8.28
CA THR A 14 -12.01 22.44 -9.43
C THR A 14 -11.84 21.27 -10.40
N ILE A 15 -12.12 20.03 -9.97
CA ILE A 15 -11.88 18.81 -10.76
C ILE A 15 -13.10 18.52 -11.65
N PRO A 16 -12.95 18.49 -13.00
CA PRO A 16 -14.02 18.04 -13.90
C PRO A 16 -14.29 16.53 -13.77
N ASP A 17 -15.49 16.07 -14.11
CA ASP A 17 -15.89 14.66 -13.99
C ASP A 17 -14.95 13.67 -14.69
N TRP A 18 -14.49 14.00 -15.90
CA TRP A 18 -13.54 13.17 -16.66
C TRP A 18 -12.18 13.03 -15.94
N LEU A 19 -11.76 14.06 -15.20
CA LEU A 19 -10.56 14.02 -14.38
C LEU A 19 -10.81 13.19 -13.11
N GLY A 20 -12.03 13.20 -12.57
CA GLY A 20 -12.46 12.30 -11.50
C GLY A 20 -12.30 10.82 -11.86
N VAL A 21 -12.65 10.44 -13.10
CA VAL A 21 -12.41 9.09 -13.63
C VAL A 21 -10.92 8.76 -13.68
N LEU A 22 -10.09 9.68 -14.19
CA LEU A 22 -8.64 9.48 -14.23
C LEU A 22 -8.06 9.30 -12.82
N VAL A 23 -8.53 10.08 -11.85
CA VAL A 23 -8.15 9.96 -10.43
C VAL A 23 -8.53 8.58 -9.87
N ALA A 24 -9.70 8.05 -10.23
CA ALA A 24 -10.12 6.70 -9.84
C ALA A 24 -9.23 5.60 -10.46
N VAL A 25 -8.80 5.77 -11.72
CA VAL A 25 -7.84 4.84 -12.35
C VAL A 25 -6.47 4.93 -11.69
N ILE A 26 -5.98 6.14 -11.41
CA ILE A 26 -4.69 6.35 -10.73
C ILE A 26 -4.68 5.70 -9.35
N THR A 27 -5.80 5.73 -8.60
CA THR A 27 -5.83 5.11 -7.28
C THR A 27 -5.59 3.60 -7.33
N GLN A 28 -5.88 2.91 -8.44
CA GLN A 28 -5.66 1.47 -8.57
C GLN A 28 -4.17 1.09 -8.49
N LEU A 29 -3.27 2.03 -8.83
CA LEU A 29 -1.83 1.84 -8.67
C LEU A 29 -1.41 1.64 -7.20
N GLY A 30 -2.26 2.04 -6.24
CA GLY A 30 -2.04 1.81 -4.81
C GLY A 30 -2.84 0.64 -4.24
N ASP A 31 -3.56 -0.13 -5.05
CA ASP A 31 -4.42 -1.22 -4.59
C ASP A 31 -3.63 -2.54 -4.44
N GLY A 32 -4.04 -3.37 -3.48
CA GLY A 32 -3.36 -4.62 -3.13
C GLY A 32 -3.34 -5.61 -4.30
N TRP A 33 -4.43 -5.77 -5.05
CA TRP A 33 -4.47 -6.70 -6.19
C TRP A 33 -3.47 -6.31 -7.27
N PHE A 34 -3.37 -5.01 -7.59
CA PHE A 34 -2.48 -4.50 -8.62
C PHE A 34 -1.03 -4.65 -8.19
N LEU A 35 -0.72 -4.31 -6.94
CA LEU A 35 0.63 -4.42 -6.40
C LEU A 35 1.10 -5.88 -6.29
N LEU A 36 0.20 -6.81 -5.93
CA LEU A 36 0.50 -8.25 -5.95
C LEU A 36 0.77 -8.76 -7.37
N ALA A 37 -0.05 -8.36 -8.35
CA ALA A 37 0.17 -8.70 -9.75
C ALA A 37 1.49 -8.13 -10.28
N LEU A 38 1.81 -6.87 -9.93
CA LEU A 38 3.07 -6.21 -10.28
C LEU A 38 4.27 -6.95 -9.69
N LEU A 39 4.26 -7.24 -8.39
CA LEU A 39 5.35 -7.96 -7.73
C LEU A 39 5.51 -9.38 -8.27
N GLY A 40 4.41 -10.10 -8.52
CA GLY A 40 4.44 -11.42 -9.13
C GLY A 40 5.01 -11.40 -10.55
N GLY A 41 4.57 -10.45 -11.38
CA GLY A 41 5.09 -10.27 -12.73
C GLY A 41 6.57 -9.92 -12.75
N LEU A 42 7.01 -9.03 -11.85
CA LEU A 42 8.42 -8.70 -11.68
C LEU A 42 9.22 -9.89 -11.15
N TYR A 43 8.70 -10.68 -10.21
CA TYR A 43 9.38 -11.87 -9.69
C TYR A 43 9.66 -12.90 -10.80
N VAL A 44 8.72 -13.07 -11.75
CA VAL A 44 8.89 -14.00 -12.88
C VAL A 44 9.86 -13.46 -13.93
N THR A 45 9.82 -12.15 -14.20
CA THR A 45 10.56 -11.52 -15.30
C THR A 45 11.96 -11.01 -14.90
N GLN A 46 12.16 -10.61 -13.65
CA GLN A 46 13.39 -9.99 -13.13
C GLN A 46 14.13 -10.98 -12.21
N ARG A 47 14.70 -12.03 -12.81
CA ARG A 47 15.35 -13.14 -12.09
C ARG A 47 16.49 -12.67 -11.16
N GLU A 48 17.30 -11.72 -11.63
CA GLU A 48 18.42 -11.16 -10.86
C GLU A 48 17.98 -10.36 -9.61
N SER A 49 16.72 -9.88 -9.57
CA SER A 49 16.21 -9.05 -8.47
C SER A 49 15.22 -9.79 -7.56
N GLN A 50 15.06 -11.11 -7.71
CA GLN A 50 14.04 -11.89 -6.99
C GLN A 50 14.12 -11.75 -5.47
N THR A 51 15.32 -11.86 -4.89
CA THR A 51 15.53 -11.67 -3.44
C THR A 51 15.02 -10.31 -2.96
N GLY A 52 15.36 -9.24 -3.71
CA GLY A 52 14.89 -7.90 -3.40
C GLY A 52 13.38 -7.72 -3.57
N ILE A 53 12.79 -8.36 -4.58
CA ILE A 53 11.33 -8.34 -4.81
C ILE A 53 10.60 -9.07 -3.67
N VAL A 54 11.13 -10.21 -3.19
CA VAL A 54 10.58 -10.92 -2.03
C VAL A 54 10.67 -10.06 -0.77
N LEU A 55 11.80 -9.37 -0.55
CA LEU A 55 11.95 -8.42 0.54
C LEU A 55 10.87 -7.34 0.48
N VAL A 56 10.68 -6.68 -0.68
CA VAL A 56 9.66 -5.65 -0.87
C VAL A 56 8.24 -6.19 -0.65
N GLY A 57 7.95 -7.39 -1.17
CA GLY A 57 6.66 -8.06 -0.95
C GLY A 57 6.39 -8.36 0.52
N GLY A 58 7.40 -8.81 1.26
CA GLY A 58 7.31 -8.98 2.70
C GLY A 58 7.06 -7.66 3.45
N VAL A 59 7.75 -6.58 3.07
CA VAL A 59 7.54 -5.25 3.68
C VAL A 59 6.13 -4.75 3.37
N LEU A 60 5.60 -5.03 2.17
CA LEU A 60 4.24 -4.69 1.80
C LEU A 60 3.23 -5.44 2.68
N ALA A 61 3.43 -6.74 2.92
CA ALA A 61 2.61 -7.52 3.82
C ALA A 61 2.66 -7.00 5.28
N CYS A 62 3.85 -6.61 5.76
CA CYS A 62 3.99 -5.89 7.03
C CYS A 62 3.18 -4.59 7.05
N GLY A 63 3.22 -3.82 5.96
CA GLY A 63 2.45 -2.59 5.78
C GLY A 63 0.95 -2.82 5.91
N VAL A 64 0.42 -3.87 5.25
CA VAL A 64 -0.99 -4.25 5.34
C VAL A 64 -1.38 -4.62 6.76
N GLY A 65 -0.63 -5.51 7.43
CA GLY A 65 -0.90 -5.88 8.82
C GLY A 65 -0.83 -4.70 9.77
N ALA A 66 0.15 -3.81 9.59
CA ALA A 66 0.35 -2.63 10.42
C ALA A 66 -0.78 -1.61 10.25
N TYR A 67 -1.05 -1.13 9.02
CA TYR A 67 -2.09 -0.09 8.85
C TYR A 67 -3.47 -0.63 9.21
N SER A 68 -3.77 -1.90 8.95
CA SER A 68 -5.07 -2.49 9.27
C SER A 68 -5.28 -2.62 10.78
N THR A 69 -4.24 -2.97 11.52
CA THR A 69 -4.25 -2.91 12.99
C THR A 69 -4.45 -1.48 13.47
N LEU A 70 -3.68 -0.52 12.95
CA LEU A 70 -3.80 0.90 13.33
C LEU A 70 -5.19 1.47 13.04
N LYS A 71 -5.82 1.08 11.93
CA LYS A 71 -7.19 1.49 11.60
C LYS A 71 -8.18 1.09 12.69
N GLN A 72 -8.07 -0.13 13.20
CA GLN A 72 -8.94 -0.62 14.27
C GLN A 72 -8.64 0.05 15.61
N LEU A 73 -7.37 0.28 15.93
CA LEU A 73 -6.95 0.94 17.18
C LEU A 73 -7.37 2.41 17.23
N PHE A 74 -7.24 3.15 16.13
CA PHE A 74 -7.58 4.56 16.10
C PHE A 74 -9.06 4.84 15.80
N ALA A 75 -9.74 3.90 15.16
CA ALA A 75 -11.18 3.94 14.90
C ALA A 75 -11.69 5.27 14.31
N ARG A 76 -10.88 5.89 13.43
CA ARG A 76 -11.17 7.24 12.95
C ARG A 76 -12.10 7.25 11.74
N PRO A 77 -13.16 8.08 11.75
CA PRO A 77 -14.05 8.21 10.59
C PRO A 77 -13.34 8.88 9.41
N ARG A 78 -13.82 8.54 8.21
CA ARG A 78 -13.44 9.12 6.92
C ARG A 78 -14.15 10.47 6.68
N PRO A 79 -13.73 11.26 5.67
CA PRO A 79 -14.51 12.42 5.23
C PRO A 79 -15.88 11.99 4.68
N THR A 80 -16.89 12.84 4.85
CA THR A 80 -18.26 12.59 4.39
C THR A 80 -18.56 13.15 2.99
N ALA A 81 -17.64 13.94 2.42
CA ALA A 81 -17.79 14.57 1.11
C ALA A 81 -17.19 13.68 0.01
N SER A 82 -18.04 12.91 -0.66
CA SER A 82 -17.67 12.13 -1.84
C SER A 82 -17.45 13.04 -3.04
N LEU A 83 -16.39 12.80 -3.81
CA LEU A 83 -16.07 13.59 -5.01
C LEU A 83 -17.12 13.49 -6.12
N LEU A 84 -17.65 12.28 -6.29
CA LEU A 84 -18.56 11.92 -7.37
C LEU A 84 -19.77 11.26 -6.73
N ASP A 85 -20.94 11.59 -7.25
CA ASP A 85 -22.17 10.86 -6.97
C ASP A 85 -22.14 9.56 -7.81
N PRO A 86 -22.22 8.37 -7.19
CA PRO A 86 -22.25 7.10 -7.93
C PRO A 86 -23.35 7.06 -9.01
N THR A 87 -24.45 7.78 -8.81
CA THR A 87 -25.58 7.82 -9.75
C THR A 87 -25.29 8.62 -11.02
N THR A 88 -24.25 9.46 -11.03
CA THR A 88 -23.86 10.28 -12.19
C THR A 88 -22.71 9.67 -13.00
N LEU A 89 -22.13 8.57 -12.54
CA LEU A 89 -21.01 7.92 -13.23
C LEU A 89 -21.50 7.00 -14.37
N PRO A 90 -20.75 6.92 -15.49
CA PRO A 90 -21.02 5.91 -16.51
C PRO A 90 -21.01 4.51 -15.90
N GLU A 91 -21.98 3.66 -16.27
CA GLU A 91 -22.16 2.31 -15.72
C GLU A 91 -20.88 1.44 -15.76
N MET A 92 -20.02 1.68 -16.75
CA MET A 92 -18.74 0.97 -16.91
C MET A 92 -17.70 1.33 -15.84
N ILE A 93 -17.76 2.54 -15.27
CA ILE A 93 -16.75 3.09 -14.33
C ILE A 93 -17.29 3.12 -12.90
N ALA A 94 -18.62 3.21 -12.72
CA ALA A 94 -19.26 3.21 -11.41
C ALA A 94 -18.78 2.05 -10.50
N PRO A 95 -18.61 0.80 -10.97
CA PRO A 95 -18.10 -0.29 -10.13
C PRO A 95 -16.67 -0.08 -9.63
N LEU A 96 -15.79 0.50 -10.48
CA LEU A 96 -14.40 0.81 -10.11
C LEU A 96 -14.35 1.93 -9.08
N TYR A 97 -15.22 2.92 -9.21
CA TYR A 97 -15.34 4.01 -8.25
C TYR A 97 -15.92 3.51 -6.91
N GLU A 98 -17.00 2.73 -6.92
CA GLU A 98 -17.58 2.17 -5.70
C GLU A 98 -16.58 1.28 -4.96
N PHE A 99 -15.87 0.38 -5.67
CA PHE A 99 -14.85 -0.46 -5.06
C PHE A 99 -13.75 0.35 -4.36
N THR A 100 -13.36 1.50 -4.91
CA THR A 100 -12.27 2.33 -4.39
C THR A 100 -12.70 3.39 -3.38
N ALA A 101 -13.93 3.89 -3.50
CA ALA A 101 -14.49 4.99 -2.72
C ALA A 101 -15.39 4.51 -1.56
N HIS A 102 -16.15 3.43 -1.75
CA HIS A 102 -17.06 2.86 -0.75
C HIS A 102 -16.42 1.77 0.12
N ALA A 103 -15.09 1.74 0.23
CA ALA A 103 -14.46 0.88 1.23
C ALA A 103 -14.96 1.29 2.63
N SER A 104 -15.84 0.49 3.21
CA SER A 104 -16.39 0.70 4.54
C SER A 104 -15.27 0.66 5.60
N GLY A 105 -15.45 1.39 6.71
CA GLY A 105 -14.51 1.38 7.84
C GLY A 105 -13.57 2.58 7.97
N TYR A 106 -12.58 2.45 8.85
CA TYR A 106 -11.79 3.58 9.35
C TYR A 106 -10.81 4.17 8.31
N GLY A 107 -10.63 5.49 8.40
CA GLY A 107 -9.84 6.29 7.45
C GLY A 107 -8.35 6.45 7.80
N PHE A 108 -7.97 6.37 9.07
CA PHE A 108 -6.60 6.63 9.51
C PHE A 108 -5.85 5.35 9.88
N PRO A 109 -4.62 5.11 9.39
CA PRO A 109 -3.94 5.82 8.30
C PRO A 109 -4.36 5.30 6.90
N SER A 110 -3.92 5.98 5.84
CA SER A 110 -4.24 5.58 4.46
C SER A 110 -3.45 4.33 4.02
N GLY A 111 -4.18 3.25 3.71
CA GLY A 111 -3.60 2.00 3.22
C GLY A 111 -2.96 2.13 1.84
N HIS A 112 -3.65 2.78 0.89
CA HIS A 112 -3.12 3.01 -0.47
C HIS A 112 -1.82 3.82 -0.45
N ALA A 113 -1.75 4.88 0.34
CA ALA A 113 -0.53 5.67 0.47
C ALA A 113 0.61 4.85 1.07
N THR A 114 0.32 4.01 2.09
CA THR A 114 1.30 3.10 2.69
C THR A 114 1.82 2.08 1.67
N MET A 115 0.92 1.37 1.00
CA MET A 115 1.27 0.31 0.05
C MET A 115 2.00 0.85 -1.18
N ALA A 116 1.54 1.97 -1.76
CA ALA A 116 2.24 2.60 -2.88
C ALA A 116 3.66 3.04 -2.47
N THR A 117 3.81 3.65 -1.29
CA THR A 117 5.12 4.05 -0.77
C THR A 117 6.07 2.86 -0.66
N VAL A 118 5.62 1.76 -0.05
CA VAL A 118 6.41 0.53 0.10
C VAL A 118 6.76 -0.08 -1.25
N ALA A 119 5.76 -0.27 -2.12
CA ALA A 119 5.95 -0.94 -3.39
C ALA A 119 6.88 -0.16 -4.31
N TYR A 120 6.55 1.10 -4.62
CA TYR A 120 7.28 1.84 -5.65
C TYR A 120 8.67 2.27 -5.19
N LEU A 121 8.84 2.75 -3.95
CA LEU A 121 10.16 3.12 -3.44
C LEU A 121 11.01 1.89 -3.10
N GLY A 122 10.39 0.81 -2.64
CA GLY A 122 11.06 -0.48 -2.45
C GLY A 122 11.59 -1.02 -3.78
N LEU A 123 10.74 -1.07 -4.81
CA LEU A 123 11.14 -1.50 -6.16
C LEU A 123 12.21 -0.59 -6.77
N ALA A 124 12.15 0.73 -6.57
CA ALA A 124 13.20 1.64 -7.02
C ALA A 124 14.58 1.35 -6.37
N THR A 125 14.57 0.72 -5.20
CA THR A 125 15.77 0.32 -4.46
C THR A 125 16.36 -0.99 -4.99
N VAL A 126 15.51 -1.97 -5.31
CA VAL A 126 15.96 -3.34 -5.63
C VAL A 126 16.10 -3.63 -7.13
N LEU A 127 15.36 -2.93 -7.98
CA LEU A 127 15.47 -3.07 -9.43
C LEU A 127 16.63 -2.24 -9.95
N ASP A 128 17.37 -2.78 -10.93
CA ASP A 128 18.49 -2.06 -11.56
C ASP A 128 18.18 -1.55 -12.98
N SER A 129 17.02 -0.94 -13.17
CA SER A 129 16.61 -0.35 -14.45
C SER A 129 16.95 1.14 -14.52
N GLY A 130 17.82 1.54 -15.46
CA GLY A 130 18.19 2.94 -15.68
C GLY A 130 18.91 3.59 -14.49
N SER A 131 18.99 4.92 -14.46
CA SER A 131 19.68 5.62 -13.38
C SER A 131 18.89 5.62 -12.07
N ARG A 132 19.60 5.55 -10.93
CA ARG A 132 19.00 5.67 -9.58
C ARG A 132 18.10 6.90 -9.47
N ARG A 133 18.51 8.04 -10.02
CA ARG A 133 17.72 9.28 -10.00
C ARG A 133 16.39 9.12 -10.73
N GLN A 134 16.38 8.49 -11.91
CA GLN A 134 15.15 8.24 -12.68
C GLN A 134 14.21 7.29 -11.95
N ARG A 135 14.73 6.19 -11.37
CA ARG A 135 13.93 5.22 -10.61
C ARG A 135 13.18 5.87 -9.45
N PHE A 136 13.91 6.61 -8.60
CA PHE A 136 13.32 7.27 -7.43
C PHE A 136 12.41 8.43 -7.81
N LEU A 137 12.70 9.16 -8.90
CA LEU A 137 11.82 10.21 -9.39
C LEU A 137 10.48 9.62 -9.88
N GLY A 138 10.53 8.58 -10.72
CA GLY A 138 9.34 7.90 -11.22
C GLY A 138 8.50 7.31 -10.09
N ALA A 139 9.14 6.60 -9.15
CA ALA A 139 8.47 6.06 -7.98
C ALA A 139 7.84 7.15 -7.10
N GLY A 140 8.57 8.24 -6.85
CA GLY A 140 8.06 9.39 -6.10
C GLY A 140 6.84 10.04 -6.75
N ILE A 141 6.86 10.20 -8.07
CA ILE A 141 5.71 10.72 -8.83
C ILE A 141 4.49 9.81 -8.65
N ILE A 142 4.64 8.49 -8.81
CA ILE A 142 3.52 7.55 -8.64
C ILE A 142 2.97 7.60 -7.21
N VAL A 143 3.84 7.61 -6.19
CA VAL A 143 3.42 7.70 -4.79
C VAL A 143 2.63 8.99 -4.53
N VAL A 144 3.10 10.13 -5.04
CA VAL A 144 2.41 11.41 -4.90
C VAL A 144 1.07 11.41 -5.64
N LEU A 145 0.99 10.83 -6.83
CA LEU A 145 -0.25 10.72 -7.60
C LEU A 145 -1.29 9.85 -6.89
N VAL A 146 -0.88 8.70 -6.33
CA VAL A 146 -1.77 7.85 -5.51
C VAL A 146 -2.17 8.56 -4.22
N ALA A 147 -1.24 9.21 -3.52
CA ALA A 147 -1.52 9.99 -2.32
C ALA A 147 -2.55 11.10 -2.60
N PHE A 148 -2.34 11.86 -3.69
CA PHE A 148 -3.24 12.90 -4.13
C PHE A 148 -4.61 12.34 -4.50
N SER A 149 -4.68 11.21 -5.21
CA SER A 149 -5.98 10.63 -5.59
C SER A 149 -6.86 10.26 -4.41
N ARG A 150 -6.27 9.89 -3.26
CA ARG A 150 -7.03 9.61 -2.03
C ARG A 150 -7.65 10.85 -1.37
N VAL A 151 -6.96 12.00 -1.44
CA VAL A 151 -7.50 13.29 -0.96
C VAL A 151 -8.51 13.83 -1.98
N ALA A 152 -8.08 13.81 -3.25
CA ALA A 152 -8.84 13.62 -4.48
C ALA A 152 -10.28 13.23 -4.22
N LEU A 153 -10.47 11.91 -4.16
CA LEU A 153 -11.74 11.20 -4.05
C LEU A 153 -12.55 11.50 -2.79
N GLY A 154 -12.02 12.30 -1.84
CA GLY A 154 -12.68 12.61 -0.58
C GLY A 154 -12.72 11.43 0.40
N VAL A 155 -11.91 10.40 0.16
CA VAL A 155 -11.93 9.15 0.94
C VAL A 155 -10.96 9.17 2.12
N HIS A 156 -9.99 10.09 2.11
CA HIS A 156 -9.02 10.30 3.17
C HIS A 156 -8.73 11.78 3.39
N PHE A 157 -8.42 12.15 4.63
CA PHE A 157 -7.83 13.45 4.92
C PHE A 157 -6.34 13.46 4.54
N LEU A 158 -5.78 14.66 4.29
CA LEU A 158 -4.35 14.82 3.99
C LEU A 158 -3.45 14.20 5.07
N VAL A 159 -3.83 14.34 6.35
CA VAL A 159 -3.10 13.74 7.47
C VAL A 159 -3.08 12.22 7.43
N ASP A 160 -4.17 11.58 6.96
CA ASP A 160 -4.24 10.12 6.84
C ASP A 160 -3.25 9.61 5.79
N VAL A 161 -3.09 10.38 4.70
CA VAL A 161 -2.18 10.09 3.59
C VAL A 161 -0.72 10.30 4.00
N ILE A 162 -0.41 11.44 4.64
CA ILE A 162 0.95 11.72 5.15
C ILE A 162 1.37 10.66 6.17
N ALA A 163 0.48 10.28 7.09
CA ALA A 163 0.75 9.21 8.06
C ALA A 163 1.00 7.86 7.38
N GLY A 164 0.23 7.53 6.32
CA GLY A 164 0.44 6.32 5.53
C GLY A 164 1.80 6.31 4.81
N MET A 165 2.19 7.41 4.17
CA MET A 165 3.51 7.56 3.56
C MET A 165 4.63 7.43 4.60
N GLY A 166 4.48 8.08 5.76
CA GLY A 166 5.43 7.99 6.86
C GLY A 166 5.59 6.56 7.38
N LEU A 167 4.50 5.82 7.53
CA LEU A 167 4.52 4.41 7.89
C LEU A 167 5.28 3.57 6.85
N GLY A 168 4.97 3.75 5.56
CA GLY A 168 5.65 3.03 4.48
C GLY A 168 7.16 3.32 4.43
N LEU A 169 7.56 4.58 4.55
CA LEU A 169 8.97 4.98 4.62
C LEU A 169 9.69 4.37 5.84
N THR A 170 9.02 4.34 7.00
CA THR A 170 9.58 3.76 8.23
C THR A 170 9.84 2.27 8.06
N LEU A 171 8.88 1.54 7.47
CA LEU A 171 9.01 0.11 7.21
C LEU A 171 10.15 -0.18 6.21
N LEU A 172 10.26 0.61 5.14
CA LEU A 172 11.38 0.48 4.19
C LEU A 172 12.72 0.78 4.85
N ALA A 173 12.83 1.86 5.61
CA ALA A 173 14.07 2.22 6.30
C ALA A 173 14.49 1.12 7.29
N PHE A 174 13.53 0.55 8.03
CA PHE A 174 13.80 -0.57 8.91
C PHE A 174 14.27 -1.81 8.14
N ALA A 175 13.60 -2.16 7.04
CA ALA A 175 13.95 -3.34 6.24
C ALA A 175 15.33 -3.24 5.57
N PHE A 176 15.65 -2.10 4.96
CA PHE A 176 16.89 -1.91 4.20
C PHE A 176 18.09 -1.43 5.04
N HIS A 177 17.86 -0.83 6.21
CA HIS A 177 18.93 -0.26 7.03
C HIS A 177 18.90 -0.71 8.49
N GLY A 178 17.73 -1.01 9.05
CA GLY A 178 17.59 -1.49 10.43
C GLY A 178 18.00 -2.96 10.57
N ILE A 179 17.36 -3.85 9.81
CA ILE A 179 17.58 -5.29 9.91
C ILE A 179 19.03 -5.69 9.59
N PRO A 180 19.68 -5.15 8.55
CA PRO A 180 21.09 -5.47 8.28
C PRO A 180 22.04 -5.08 9.42
N ARG A 181 21.73 -4.04 10.21
CA ARG A 181 22.53 -3.64 11.38
C ARG A 181 22.42 -4.62 12.55
N LEU A 182 21.36 -5.44 12.56
CA LEU A 182 21.16 -6.49 13.54
C LEU A 182 21.80 -7.82 13.11
N SER A 183 22.46 -7.85 11.94
CA SER A 183 23.02 -9.06 11.32
C SER A 183 22.00 -10.18 11.14
N LEU A 184 20.72 -9.82 10.98
CA LEU A 184 19.63 -10.76 10.73
C LEU A 184 19.39 -10.91 9.22
N PRO A 185 18.94 -12.09 8.74
CA PRO A 185 18.54 -12.28 7.35
C PRO A 185 17.28 -11.47 7.02
N SER A 186 17.45 -10.39 6.26
CA SER A 186 16.42 -9.38 5.96
C SER A 186 15.08 -9.97 5.53
N GLU A 187 15.07 -10.87 4.54
CA GLU A 187 13.85 -11.44 3.97
C GLU A 187 13.13 -12.33 4.98
N THR A 188 13.87 -13.21 5.67
CA THR A 188 13.30 -14.08 6.71
C THR A 188 12.73 -13.25 7.86
N THR A 189 13.43 -12.20 8.30
CA THR A 189 12.95 -11.31 9.35
C THR A 189 11.69 -10.56 8.93
N VAL A 190 11.66 -10.00 7.72
CA VAL A 190 10.49 -9.27 7.21
C VAL A 190 9.30 -10.21 7.03
N LEU A 191 9.48 -11.38 6.41
CA LEU A 191 8.39 -12.35 6.21
C LEU A 191 7.84 -12.89 7.55
N THR A 192 8.72 -13.14 8.52
CA THR A 192 8.31 -13.51 9.88
C THR A 192 7.52 -12.38 10.55
N THR A 193 7.97 -11.14 10.40
CA THR A 193 7.26 -9.95 10.91
C THR A 193 5.89 -9.80 10.27
N ALA A 194 5.76 -10.08 8.97
CA ALA A 194 4.49 -10.05 8.26
C ALA A 194 3.50 -11.10 8.81
N VAL A 195 3.96 -12.32 9.09
CA VAL A 195 3.15 -13.36 9.75
C VAL A 195 2.68 -12.89 11.13
N LEU A 196 3.55 -12.29 11.93
CA LEU A 196 3.18 -11.82 13.27
C LEU A 196 2.17 -10.66 13.20
N LEU A 197 2.38 -9.67 12.33
CA LEU A 197 1.46 -8.53 12.18
C LEU A 197 0.10 -8.96 11.62
N SER A 198 0.08 -9.91 10.69
CA SER A 198 -1.17 -10.47 10.17
C SER A 198 -1.91 -11.29 11.22
N ALA A 199 -1.22 -12.07 12.05
CA ALA A 199 -1.83 -12.78 13.18
C ALA A 199 -2.43 -11.82 14.23
N VAL A 200 -1.74 -10.72 14.54
CA VAL A 200 -2.28 -9.65 15.40
C VAL A 200 -3.54 -9.07 14.77
N TRP A 201 -3.52 -8.80 13.47
CA TRP A 201 -4.69 -8.27 12.78
C TRP A 201 -5.88 -9.23 12.83
N VAL A 202 -5.66 -10.53 12.61
CA VAL A 202 -6.69 -11.59 12.74
C VAL A 202 -7.32 -11.59 14.14
N GLY A 203 -6.51 -11.45 15.19
CA GLY A 203 -6.99 -11.41 16.57
C GLY A 203 -7.89 -10.20 16.83
N ILE A 204 -7.50 -9.01 16.36
CA ILE A 204 -8.27 -7.78 16.56
C ILE A 204 -9.54 -7.74 15.69
N SER A 205 -9.45 -8.24 14.44
CA SER A 205 -10.56 -8.25 13.49
C SER A 205 -11.59 -9.37 13.76
N HIS A 206 -11.37 -10.20 14.78
CA HIS A 206 -12.16 -11.39 15.07
C HIS A 206 -12.27 -12.36 13.88
N GLY A 207 -11.17 -12.52 13.12
CA GLY A 207 -11.10 -13.48 12.02
C GLY A 207 -11.75 -13.03 10.71
N HIS A 208 -11.76 -11.72 10.43
CA HIS A 208 -12.25 -11.22 9.14
C HIS A 208 -11.48 -11.83 7.97
N SER A 209 -12.16 -12.14 6.86
CA SER A 209 -11.61 -12.90 5.71
C SER A 209 -10.31 -12.30 5.17
N GLU A 210 -10.24 -10.98 5.00
CA GLU A 210 -9.04 -10.27 4.53
C GLU A 210 -7.81 -10.50 5.42
N SER A 211 -8.01 -10.52 6.73
CA SER A 211 -6.92 -10.75 7.68
C SER A 211 -6.41 -12.20 7.63
N LEU A 212 -7.32 -13.16 7.39
CA LEU A 212 -6.96 -14.56 7.17
C LEU A 212 -6.21 -14.74 5.85
N PHE A 213 -6.64 -14.10 4.77
CA PHE A 213 -5.94 -14.14 3.49
C PHE A 213 -4.50 -13.60 3.60
N LEU A 214 -4.31 -12.48 4.30
CA LEU A 214 -2.97 -11.94 4.53
C LEU A 214 -2.10 -12.89 5.37
N LEU A 215 -2.67 -13.48 6.42
CA LEU A 215 -1.95 -14.43 7.27
C LEU A 215 -1.52 -15.67 6.48
N CYS A 216 -2.45 -16.31 5.76
CA CYS A 216 -2.15 -17.45 4.92
C CYS A 216 -1.11 -17.12 3.86
N GLY A 217 -1.25 -15.98 3.16
CA GLY A 217 -0.28 -15.53 2.17
C GLY A 217 1.11 -15.30 2.76
N SER A 218 1.19 -14.70 3.96
CA SER A 218 2.46 -14.44 4.65
C SER A 218 3.14 -15.74 5.11
N VAL A 219 2.37 -16.71 5.63
CA VAL A 219 2.88 -18.02 6.03
C VAL A 219 3.39 -18.80 4.82
N LEU A 220 2.64 -18.81 3.71
CA LEU A 220 3.06 -19.46 2.47
C LEU A 220 4.32 -18.82 1.90
N ALA A 221 4.40 -17.48 1.88
CA ALA A 221 5.59 -16.77 1.41
C ALA A 221 6.82 -17.07 2.28
N LEU A 222 6.68 -17.10 3.61
CA LEU A 222 7.76 -17.49 4.52
C LEU A 222 8.19 -18.94 4.31
N GLY A 223 7.23 -19.86 4.19
CA GLY A 223 7.49 -21.28 3.95
C GLY A 223 8.23 -21.50 2.63
N ALA A 224 7.75 -20.90 1.54
CA ALA A 224 8.40 -20.96 0.24
C ALA A 224 9.82 -20.37 0.30
N TRP A 225 10.00 -19.21 0.94
CA TRP A 225 11.31 -18.60 1.09
C TRP A 225 12.29 -19.48 1.87
N VAL A 226 11.84 -20.14 2.95
CA VAL A 226 12.71 -21.01 3.76
C VAL A 226 13.09 -22.29 3.02
N VAL A 227 12.17 -22.86 2.23
CA VAL A 227 12.43 -24.09 1.45
C VAL A 227 13.34 -23.81 0.26
N ASP A 228 13.10 -22.71 -0.46
CA ASP A 228 13.79 -22.36 -1.71
C ASP A 228 14.94 -21.37 -1.50
N LYS A 229 15.45 -21.24 -0.26
CA LYS A 229 16.57 -20.32 0.02
C LYS A 229 17.69 -20.61 -0.97
N PRO A 230 18.12 -19.62 -1.78
CA PRO A 230 19.30 -19.78 -2.60
C PRO A 230 20.46 -20.14 -1.67
N GLN A 231 21.00 -21.34 -1.81
CA GLN A 231 22.20 -21.69 -1.06
C GLN A 231 23.29 -20.75 -1.54
N SER A 232 23.79 -19.91 -0.63
CA SER A 232 24.96 -19.10 -0.89
C SER A 232 26.13 -20.04 -1.14
N ASN A 233 26.49 -20.22 -2.42
CA ASN A 233 27.79 -20.78 -2.82
C ASN A 233 28.88 -19.73 -2.60
#